data_AF-A0A3D6DYB3-F1
#
_entry.id   AF-A0A3D6DYB3-F1
#
_cell.length_a   1.000
_cell.length_b   1.000
_cell.length_c   1.000
_cell.angle_alpha   90.00
_cell.angle_beta   90.00
_cell.angle_gamma   90.00
#
_symmetry.space_group_name_H-M   'P 1'
#
loop_
_entity.id
_entity.type
_entity.pdbx_description
1 polymer ?
#
loop_
_entity_poly.entity_id
_entity_poly.type
_entity_poly.pdbx_seq_one_letter_code
_entity_poly.pdbx_strand_id
1 'polypeptide(L)'
;LIALIAALAGYTMVKFFGIIFLGQPREDKLAQAHDAGGWERVGMLWLVSGCVALGLFPVQFIALIDPVTRTMVGAGMGNTVAAGGWLLVPVAMERASYGPAIFLLGVAASFAIAFLLVRIFYHGRLRRAPPWDCGYPWQNARMQDTAEGFGQPIRQIFEPFFRIERELPTPFDRQPRYHVSVGDPIWHWLYLPLASVVERLARLIGRLQQGRIAVYLLYSFVTLLLVLTVVKQ
;
A
#
# COMPACT_ATOMS: atom_id res chain seq x y z
N LEU A 1 -1.42 10.87 12.45
CA LEU A 1 -1.22 9.58 11.74
C LEU A 1 -2.07 9.48 10.47
N ILE A 2 -3.40 9.63 10.53
CA ILE A 2 -4.29 9.49 9.36
C ILE A 2 -3.89 10.40 8.19
N ALA A 3 -3.61 11.69 8.46
CA ALA A 3 -3.18 12.62 7.42
C ALA A 3 -1.87 12.18 6.72
N LEU A 4 -0.91 11.65 7.48
CA LEU A 4 0.35 11.14 6.94
C LEU A 4 0.11 9.90 6.06
N ILE A 5 -0.74 8.97 6.50
CA ILE A 5 -1.12 7.78 5.73
C ILE A 5 -1.81 8.20 4.43
N ALA A 6 -2.77 9.13 4.50
CA ALA A 6 -3.47 9.64 3.32
C ALA A 6 -2.50 10.33 2.34
N ALA A 7 -1.55 11.13 2.83
CA ALA A 7 -0.55 11.78 2.00
C ALA A 7 0.39 10.77 1.31
N LEU A 8 0.87 9.75 2.04
CA LEU A 8 1.71 8.69 1.46
C LEU A 8 0.94 7.81 0.47
N ALA A 9 -0.33 7.52 0.74
CA ALA A 9 -1.21 6.83 -0.20
C ALA A 9 -1.40 7.65 -1.48
N GLY A 10 -1.64 8.95 -1.37
CA GLY A 10 -1.71 9.86 -2.52
C GLY A 10 -0.41 9.88 -3.32
N TYR A 11 0.73 10.00 -2.64
CA TYR A 11 2.05 9.97 -3.25
C TYR A 11 2.32 8.66 -4.02
N THR A 12 2.00 7.51 -3.43
CA THR A 12 2.17 6.21 -4.10
C THR A 12 1.25 6.05 -5.29
N MET A 13 0.02 6.58 -5.23
CA MET A 13 -0.91 6.59 -6.37
C MET A 13 -0.41 7.46 -7.52
N VAL A 14 0.09 8.67 -7.22
CA VAL A 14 0.71 9.55 -8.23
C VAL A 14 1.91 8.89 -8.88
N LYS A 15 2.79 8.27 -8.07
CA LYS A 15 3.93 7.47 -8.56
C LYS A 15 3.47 6.35 -9.49
N PHE A 16 2.48 5.57 -9.05
CA PHE A 16 1.97 4.43 -9.80
C PHE A 16 1.41 4.87 -11.15
N PHE A 17 0.53 5.86 -11.14
CA PHE A 17 -0.10 6.37 -12.35
C PHE A 17 0.91 7.00 -13.32
N GLY A 18 1.79 7.85 -12.81
CA GLY A 18 2.81 8.54 -13.60
C GLY A 18 3.80 7.56 -14.26
N ILE A 19 4.31 6.58 -13.53
CA ILE A 19 5.31 5.65 -14.06
C ILE A 19 4.69 4.63 -15.02
N ILE A 20 3.44 4.20 -14.81
CA ILE A 20 2.82 3.14 -15.62
C ILE A 20 2.15 3.70 -16.88
N PHE A 21 1.43 4.82 -16.78
CA PHE A 21 0.55 5.28 -17.87
C PHE A 21 1.06 6.50 -18.63
N LEU A 22 1.99 7.29 -18.06
CA LEU A 22 2.48 8.52 -18.70
C LEU A 22 3.85 8.35 -19.39
N GLY A 23 4.45 7.17 -19.30
CA GLY A 23 5.77 6.85 -19.88
C GLY A 23 5.71 6.19 -21.25
N GLN A 24 6.88 5.77 -21.75
CA GLN A 24 7.01 4.88 -22.91
C GLN A 24 7.09 3.42 -22.46
N PRO A 25 6.60 2.47 -23.27
CA PRO A 25 6.74 1.04 -22.98
C PRO A 25 8.22 0.66 -22.91
N ARG A 26 8.60 -0.08 -21.87
CA ARG A 26 9.97 -0.55 -21.63
C ARG A 26 10.24 -1.96 -22.13
N GLU A 27 9.18 -2.74 -22.30
CA GLU A 27 9.23 -4.14 -22.74
C GLU A 27 8.57 -4.30 -24.11
N ASP A 28 9.18 -5.09 -24.99
CA ASP A 28 8.65 -5.34 -26.33
C ASP A 28 7.27 -6.00 -26.31
N LYS A 29 6.97 -6.79 -25.26
CA LYS A 29 5.65 -7.43 -25.07
C LYS A 29 4.52 -6.43 -24.96
N LEU A 30 4.78 -5.22 -24.44
CA LEU A 30 3.77 -4.17 -24.30
C LEU A 30 3.32 -3.63 -25.67
N ALA A 31 4.13 -3.77 -26.72
CA ALA A 31 3.73 -3.40 -28.08
C ALA A 31 2.64 -4.31 -28.65
N GLN A 32 2.46 -5.51 -28.09
CA GLN A 32 1.42 -6.47 -28.47
C GLN A 32 0.26 -6.50 -27.46
N ALA A 33 0.28 -5.65 -26.43
CA ALA A 33 -0.81 -5.58 -25.47
C ALA A 33 -2.10 -5.11 -26.15
N HIS A 34 -3.22 -5.72 -25.77
CA HIS A 34 -4.54 -5.33 -26.24
C HIS A 34 -5.32 -4.62 -25.14
N ASP A 35 -6.31 -3.84 -25.53
CA ASP A 35 -7.23 -3.22 -24.58
C ASP A 35 -8.02 -4.28 -23.80
N ALA A 36 -8.43 -3.90 -22.59
CA ALA A 36 -9.28 -4.74 -21.75
C ALA A 36 -10.60 -5.10 -22.46
N GLY A 37 -10.99 -6.38 -22.36
CA GLY A 37 -12.21 -6.90 -22.96
C GLY A 37 -13.49 -6.34 -22.32
N GLY A 38 -14.65 -6.58 -22.94
CA GLY A 38 -15.94 -6.08 -22.44
C GLY A 38 -16.25 -6.55 -21.01
N TRP A 39 -16.03 -7.83 -20.71
CA TRP A 39 -16.26 -8.41 -19.38
C TRP A 39 -15.32 -7.84 -18.31
N GLU A 40 -14.05 -7.60 -18.65
CA GLU A 40 -13.08 -6.97 -17.75
C GLU A 40 -13.49 -5.53 -17.41
N ARG A 41 -13.95 -4.77 -18.42
CA ARG A 41 -14.46 -3.41 -18.22
C ARG A 41 -15.70 -3.38 -17.33
N VAL A 42 -16.61 -4.34 -17.47
CA VAL A 42 -17.76 -4.46 -16.55
C VAL A 42 -17.30 -4.70 -15.12
N GLY A 43 -16.32 -5.59 -14.91
CA GLY A 43 -15.72 -5.80 -13.59
C GLY A 43 -15.09 -4.53 -13.01
N MET A 44 -14.34 -3.77 -13.82
CA MET A 44 -13.77 -2.49 -13.39
C MET A 44 -14.86 -1.45 -13.07
N LEU A 45 -15.89 -1.33 -13.90
CA LEU A 45 -17.02 -0.42 -13.68
C LEU A 45 -17.78 -0.76 -12.39
N TRP A 46 -17.94 -2.05 -12.09
CA TRP A 46 -18.54 -2.51 -10.84
C TRP A 46 -17.74 -2.07 -9.61
N LEU A 47 -16.41 -2.18 -9.66
CA LEU A 47 -15.55 -1.71 -8.56
C LEU A 47 -15.60 -0.19 -8.42
N VAL A 48 -15.53 0.54 -9.54
CA VAL A 48 -15.61 2.01 -9.55
C VAL A 48 -16.95 2.49 -9.00
N SER A 49 -18.06 1.86 -9.39
CA SER A 49 -19.39 2.23 -8.88
C SER A 49 -19.48 2.01 -7.37
N GLY A 50 -18.92 0.91 -6.86
CA GLY A 50 -18.79 0.66 -5.42
C GLY A 50 -18.01 1.75 -4.69
N CYS A 51 -16.85 2.15 -5.21
CA CYS A 51 -16.04 3.23 -4.63
C CYS A 51 -16.78 4.58 -4.63
N VAL A 52 -17.45 4.93 -5.73
CA VAL A 52 -18.23 6.17 -5.84
C VAL A 52 -19.43 6.14 -4.89
N ALA A 53 -20.13 5.01 -4.81
CA ALA A 53 -21.29 4.86 -3.91
C ALA A 53 -20.88 5.00 -2.44
N LEU A 54 -19.80 4.32 -2.03
CA LEU A 54 -19.28 4.42 -0.65
C LEU A 54 -18.78 5.84 -0.34
N GLY A 55 -18.16 6.52 -1.30
CA GLY A 55 -17.64 7.88 -1.13
C GLY A 55 -18.72 8.95 -1.06
N LEU A 56 -19.79 8.83 -1.87
CA LEU A 56 -20.86 9.84 -1.96
C LEU A 56 -22.02 9.62 -0.98
N PHE A 57 -22.26 8.37 -0.58
CA PHE A 57 -23.36 7.99 0.32
C PHE A 57 -22.88 7.33 1.62
N PRO A 58 -21.84 7.87 2.31
CA PRO A 58 -21.27 7.21 3.48
C PRO A 58 -22.29 7.09 4.63
N VAL A 59 -23.19 8.07 4.78
CA VAL A 59 -24.22 8.07 5.83
C VAL A 59 -25.17 6.88 5.68
N GLN A 60 -25.62 6.60 4.46
CA GLN A 60 -26.55 5.51 4.15
C GLN A 60 -25.90 4.15 4.40
N PHE A 61 -24.63 3.98 4.01
CA PHE A 61 -23.88 2.75 4.27
C PHE A 61 -23.61 2.55 5.77
N ILE A 62 -23.26 3.61 6.51
CA ILE A 62 -23.08 3.52 7.97
C ILE A 62 -24.39 3.11 8.65
N ALA A 63 -25.52 3.70 8.26
CA ALA A 63 -26.83 3.36 8.80
C ALA A 63 -27.21 1.89 8.53
N LEU A 64 -26.85 1.36 7.36
CA LEU A 64 -27.11 -0.04 7.01
C LEU A 64 -26.29 -1.02 7.87
N ILE A 65 -25.05 -0.65 8.21
CA ILE A 65 -24.12 -1.49 8.99
C ILE A 65 -24.33 -1.31 10.51
N ASP A 66 -24.90 -0.19 10.94
CA ASP A 66 -25.07 0.18 12.36
C ASP A 66 -25.69 -0.92 13.26
N PRO A 67 -26.74 -1.65 12.84
CA PRO A 67 -27.31 -2.74 13.64
C PRO A 67 -26.31 -3.87 13.92
N VAL A 68 -25.45 -4.18 12.95
CA VAL A 68 -24.41 -5.21 13.09
C VAL A 68 -23.34 -4.74 14.06
N THR A 69 -22.92 -3.48 13.98
CA THR A 69 -21.93 -2.93 14.93
C THR A 69 -22.47 -2.85 16.36
N ARG A 70 -23.75 -2.49 16.53
CA ARG A 70 -24.38 -2.47 17.87
C ARG A 70 -24.46 -3.85 18.50
N THR A 71 -24.78 -4.87 17.72
CA THR A 71 -24.88 -6.25 18.22
C THR A 71 -23.51 -6.86 18.54
N MET A 72 -22.48 -6.55 17.76
CA MET A 72 -21.14 -7.14 17.93
C MET A 72 -20.24 -6.37 18.90
N VAL A 73 -20.33 -5.04 18.92
CA VAL A 73 -19.40 -4.16 19.65
C VAL A 73 -20.11 -3.41 20.78
N GLY A 74 -21.45 -3.44 20.84
CA GLY A 74 -22.24 -2.69 21.83
C GLY A 74 -22.32 -1.18 21.56
N ALA A 75 -21.72 -0.71 20.45
CA ALA A 75 -21.65 0.69 20.06
C ALA A 75 -21.97 0.85 18.56
N GLY A 76 -22.57 1.98 18.20
CA GLY A 76 -22.93 2.32 16.83
C GLY A 76 -22.80 3.82 16.57
N MET A 77 -22.61 4.19 15.31
CA MET A 77 -22.45 5.58 14.87
C MET A 77 -23.65 6.10 14.07
N GLY A 78 -24.66 5.26 13.81
CA GLY A 78 -25.81 5.59 12.97
C GLY A 78 -26.58 6.83 13.44
N ASN A 79 -26.84 6.96 14.74
CA ASN A 79 -27.59 8.10 15.28
C ASN A 79 -26.83 9.42 15.15
N THR A 80 -25.51 9.42 15.41
CA THR A 80 -24.65 10.60 15.33
C THR A 80 -24.51 11.09 13.90
N VAL A 81 -24.34 10.16 12.96
CA VAL A 81 -24.17 10.48 11.53
C VAL A 81 -25.50 10.88 10.89
N ALA A 82 -26.62 10.24 11.28
CA ALA A 82 -27.96 10.60 10.79
C ALA A 82 -28.40 12.01 11.18
N ALA A 83 -27.95 12.51 12.34
CA ALA A 83 -28.25 13.88 12.78
C ALA A 83 -27.71 14.96 11.81
N GLY A 84 -26.68 14.65 11.02
CA GLY A 84 -26.13 15.54 9.99
C GLY A 84 -26.81 15.45 8.62
N GLY A 85 -27.80 14.57 8.43
CA GLY A 85 -28.45 14.35 7.14
C GLY A 85 -27.47 13.81 6.08
N TRP A 86 -27.13 14.61 5.07
CA TRP A 86 -26.10 14.26 4.06
C TRP A 86 -24.68 14.68 4.49
N LEU A 87 -24.55 15.52 5.51
CA LEU A 87 -23.24 15.86 6.06
C LEU A 87 -22.74 14.69 6.89
N LEU A 88 -21.53 14.22 6.58
CA LEU A 88 -20.84 13.29 7.45
C LEU A 88 -20.37 14.08 8.68
N VAL A 89 -20.94 13.78 9.84
CA VAL A 89 -20.61 14.40 11.13
C VAL A 89 -20.07 13.31 12.06
N PRO A 90 -18.74 13.05 12.08
CA PRO A 90 -18.18 11.92 12.81
C PRO A 90 -18.08 12.15 14.32
N VAL A 91 -18.02 13.42 14.77
CA VAL A 91 -17.74 13.75 16.19
C VAL A 91 -18.68 14.84 16.72
N ALA A 92 -18.77 15.99 16.02
CA ALA A 92 -19.70 17.08 16.32
C ALA A 92 -19.76 18.02 15.11
N MET A 93 -20.91 18.64 14.87
CA MET A 93 -21.16 19.52 13.71
C MET A 93 -20.16 20.68 13.63
N GLU A 94 -19.70 21.15 14.80
CA GLU A 94 -18.76 22.26 15.00
C GLU A 94 -17.27 21.88 14.83
N ARG A 95 -16.91 20.59 14.93
CA ARG A 95 -15.51 20.14 14.89
C ARG A 95 -15.12 19.51 13.55
N ALA A 96 -16.01 18.75 12.96
CA ALA A 96 -15.78 18.10 11.67
C ALA A 96 -17.13 17.74 11.05
N SER A 97 -17.58 18.57 10.11
CA SER A 97 -18.68 18.25 9.22
C SER A 97 -18.20 18.42 7.79
N TYR A 98 -18.50 17.44 6.94
CA TYR A 98 -18.09 17.46 5.55
C TYR A 98 -19.17 16.83 4.68
N GLY A 99 -19.56 17.53 3.63
CA GLY A 99 -20.52 17.04 2.63
C GLY A 99 -19.77 16.46 1.44
N PRO A 100 -19.75 15.12 1.23
CA PRO A 100 -18.99 14.50 0.15
C PRO A 100 -19.36 15.05 -1.23
N ALA A 101 -20.65 15.25 -1.48
CA ALA A 101 -21.13 15.84 -2.73
C ALA A 101 -20.67 17.30 -2.89
N ILE A 102 -20.76 18.11 -1.84
CA ILE A 102 -20.36 19.53 -1.88
C ILE A 102 -18.87 19.65 -2.15
N PHE A 103 -18.05 18.84 -1.50
CA PHE A 103 -16.61 18.85 -1.76
C PHE A 103 -16.28 18.35 -3.16
N LEU A 104 -16.91 17.26 -3.62
CA LEU A 104 -16.70 16.79 -5.00
C LEU A 104 -17.05 17.88 -6.00
N LEU A 105 -18.18 18.58 -5.81
CA LEU A 105 -18.58 19.72 -6.63
C LEU A 105 -17.58 20.87 -6.53
N GLY A 106 -17.09 21.19 -5.34
CA GLY A 106 -16.08 22.23 -5.13
C GLY A 106 -14.76 21.92 -5.84
N VAL A 107 -14.28 20.68 -5.74
CA VAL A 107 -13.08 20.20 -6.45
C VAL A 107 -13.32 20.23 -7.96
N ALA A 108 -14.43 19.69 -8.44
CA ALA A 108 -14.79 19.69 -9.86
C ALA A 108 -14.91 21.12 -10.43
N ALA A 109 -15.55 22.02 -9.68
CA ALA A 109 -15.66 23.44 -10.05
C ALA A 109 -14.29 24.12 -10.09
N SER A 110 -13.41 23.84 -9.11
CA SER A 110 -12.05 24.37 -9.10
C SER A 110 -11.26 23.92 -10.35
N PHE A 111 -11.33 22.63 -10.69
CA PHE A 111 -10.71 22.11 -11.92
C PHE A 111 -11.32 22.71 -13.19
N ALA A 112 -12.65 22.84 -13.25
CA ALA A 112 -13.35 23.43 -14.38
C ALA A 112 -12.97 24.91 -14.57
N ILE A 113 -12.92 25.68 -13.48
CA ILE A 113 -12.48 27.08 -13.49
C ILE A 113 -11.03 27.17 -13.96
N ALA A 114 -10.12 26.38 -13.38
CA ALA A 114 -8.71 26.37 -13.81
C ALA A 114 -8.57 26.02 -15.30
N PHE A 115 -9.29 25.01 -15.77
CA PHE A 115 -9.33 24.63 -17.18
C PHE A 115 -9.83 25.78 -18.08
N LEU A 116 -10.94 26.42 -17.71
CA LEU A 116 -11.51 27.54 -18.45
C LEU A 116 -10.56 28.74 -18.48
N LEU A 117 -9.94 29.10 -17.35
CA LEU A 117 -8.95 30.18 -17.27
C LEU A 117 -7.76 29.89 -18.18
N VAL A 118 -7.21 28.68 -18.16
CA VAL A 118 -6.11 28.29 -19.07
C VAL A 118 -6.53 28.42 -20.53
N ARG A 119 -7.74 27.99 -20.88
CA ARG A 119 -8.26 28.10 -22.26
C ARG A 119 -8.46 29.54 -22.69
N ILE A 120 -8.95 30.41 -21.81
CA ILE A 120 -9.19 31.83 -22.08
C ILE A 120 -7.86 32.58 -22.23
N PHE A 121 -6.92 32.40 -21.29
CA PHE A 121 -5.68 33.17 -21.27
C PHE A 121 -4.58 32.64 -22.22
N TYR A 122 -4.51 31.32 -22.47
CA TYR A 122 -3.41 30.70 -23.22
C TYR A 122 -3.81 30.17 -24.59
N HIS A 123 -4.85 30.73 -25.21
CA HIS A 123 -5.36 30.45 -26.57
C HIS A 123 -5.75 28.98 -26.86
N GLY A 124 -5.61 28.07 -25.89
CA GLY A 124 -6.00 26.67 -26.00
C GLY A 124 -5.34 25.90 -27.16
N ARG A 125 -4.27 26.42 -27.76
CA ARG A 125 -3.60 25.76 -28.89
C ARG A 125 -2.77 24.60 -28.35
N LEU A 126 -3.26 23.39 -28.55
CA LEU A 126 -2.56 22.15 -28.22
C LEU A 126 -1.73 21.71 -29.42
N ARG A 127 -0.42 21.56 -29.23
CA ARG A 127 0.48 20.92 -30.21
C ARG A 127 1.00 19.63 -29.62
N ARG A 128 0.92 18.54 -30.38
CA ARG A 128 1.67 17.31 -30.09
C ARG A 128 3.10 17.51 -30.57
N ALA A 129 4.05 17.42 -29.65
CA ALA A 129 5.48 17.49 -29.93
C ALA A 129 6.19 16.46 -29.04
N PRO A 130 7.40 16.01 -29.41
CA PRO A 130 8.24 15.25 -28.49
C PRO A 130 8.43 16.00 -27.17
N PRO A 131 8.57 15.29 -26.03
CA PRO A 131 8.98 15.89 -24.77
C PRO A 131 10.28 16.70 -24.94
N TRP A 132 10.53 17.66 -24.07
CA TRP A 132 11.82 18.35 -24.02
C TRP A 132 12.91 17.39 -23.55
N ASP A 133 13.98 17.22 -24.34
CA ASP A 133 15.11 16.31 -24.10
C ASP A 133 16.36 17.02 -23.53
N CYS A 134 16.23 18.27 -23.06
CA CYS A 134 17.39 19.09 -22.67
C CYS A 134 18.43 19.26 -23.81
N GLY A 135 18.01 19.18 -25.07
CA GLY A 135 18.87 19.30 -26.24
C GLY A 135 19.50 17.98 -26.71
N TYR A 136 19.03 16.84 -26.21
CA TYR A 136 19.58 15.52 -26.55
C TYR A 136 18.74 14.80 -27.64
N PRO A 137 19.33 14.43 -28.79
CA PRO A 137 18.58 14.08 -30.00
C PRO A 137 17.73 12.80 -29.92
N TRP A 138 17.98 11.90 -28.97
CA TRP A 138 17.24 10.64 -28.84
C TRP A 138 16.61 10.50 -27.46
N GLN A 139 15.30 10.24 -27.43
CA GLN A 139 14.62 9.82 -26.21
C GLN A 139 14.30 8.33 -26.31
N ASN A 140 14.75 7.56 -25.32
CA ASN A 140 14.37 6.15 -25.17
C ASN A 140 13.77 5.91 -23.78
N ALA A 141 13.07 4.79 -23.61
CA ALA A 141 12.39 4.46 -22.37
C ALA A 141 13.34 4.32 -21.15
N ARG A 142 14.66 4.17 -21.35
CA ARG A 142 15.66 4.11 -20.26
C ARG A 142 16.05 5.49 -19.73
N MET A 143 15.77 6.56 -20.48
CA MET A 143 16.03 7.94 -20.07
C MET A 143 14.89 8.54 -19.24
N GLN A 144 13.76 7.84 -19.13
CA GLN A 144 12.61 8.28 -18.33
C GLN A 144 12.85 8.03 -16.85
N ASP A 145 12.26 8.90 -16.01
CA ASP A 145 12.23 8.68 -14.58
C ASP A 145 11.66 7.30 -14.23
N THR A 146 12.27 6.65 -13.24
CA THR A 146 11.85 5.33 -12.78
C THR A 146 11.07 5.45 -11.47
N ALA A 147 10.32 4.40 -11.16
CA ALA A 147 9.68 4.27 -9.86
C ALA A 147 10.68 4.38 -8.68
N GLU A 148 11.93 3.97 -8.90
CA GLU A 148 12.99 4.11 -7.91
C GLU A 148 13.44 5.57 -7.78
N GLY A 149 13.71 6.25 -8.91
CA GLY A 149 14.06 7.68 -8.91
C GLY A 149 12.99 8.53 -8.22
N PHE A 150 11.72 8.38 -8.61
CA PHE A 150 10.58 9.07 -8.00
C PHE A 150 10.48 8.78 -6.49
N GLY A 151 10.77 7.53 -6.09
CA GLY A 151 10.78 7.02 -4.73
C GLY A 151 11.95 7.48 -3.84
N GLN A 152 12.98 8.09 -4.42
CA GLN A 152 14.25 8.35 -3.73
C GLN A 152 14.11 9.29 -2.51
N PRO A 153 13.38 10.43 -2.58
CA PRO A 153 13.31 11.37 -1.46
C PRO A 153 12.60 10.77 -0.24
N ILE A 154 11.52 10.04 -0.46
CA ILE A 154 10.79 9.35 0.63
C ILE A 154 11.69 8.30 1.27
N ARG A 155 12.43 7.51 0.49
CA ARG A 155 13.39 6.54 1.03
C ARG A 155 14.47 7.22 1.88
N GLN A 156 14.94 8.40 1.47
CA GLN A 156 15.92 9.17 2.23
C GLN A 156 15.35 9.65 3.58
N ILE A 157 14.12 10.16 3.59
CA ILE A 157 13.44 10.64 4.82
C ILE A 157 13.25 9.49 5.81
N PHE A 158 12.86 8.31 5.32
CA PHE A 158 12.58 7.15 6.15
C PHE A 158 13.80 6.23 6.36
N GLU A 159 14.98 6.61 5.89
CA GLU A 159 16.23 5.84 6.06
C GLU A 159 16.50 5.45 7.52
N PRO A 160 16.28 6.28 8.56
CA PRO A 160 16.50 5.86 9.94
C PRO A 160 15.59 4.73 10.43
N PHE A 161 14.44 4.52 9.77
CA PHE A 161 13.44 3.51 10.14
C PHE A 161 13.60 2.20 9.38
N PHE A 162 14.38 2.19 8.29
CA PHE A 162 14.57 1.04 7.43
C PHE A 162 16.04 0.72 7.27
N ARG A 163 16.35 -0.55 7.03
CA ARG A 163 17.71 -0.94 6.64
C ARG A 163 17.85 -0.75 5.14
N ILE A 164 18.36 0.41 4.70
CA ILE A 164 18.54 0.71 3.27
C ILE A 164 19.99 0.46 2.88
N GLU A 165 20.23 -0.46 1.96
CA GLU A 165 21.56 -0.71 1.38
C GLU A 165 21.56 -0.27 -0.09
N ARG A 166 22.59 0.48 -0.50
CA ARG A 166 22.67 1.10 -1.83
C ARG A 166 24.03 0.84 -2.45
N GLU A 167 24.02 0.31 -3.66
CA GLU A 167 25.18 0.23 -4.54
C GLU A 167 24.96 1.22 -5.69
N LEU A 168 25.76 2.27 -5.69
CA LEU A 168 25.69 3.35 -6.66
C LEU A 168 26.85 3.21 -7.65
N PRO A 169 26.59 3.29 -8.97
CA PRO A 169 27.67 3.27 -9.95
C PRO A 169 28.46 4.57 -9.92
N THR A 170 29.74 4.48 -10.28
CA THR A 170 30.60 5.65 -10.48
C THR A 170 30.56 6.12 -11.95
N PRO A 171 30.87 7.41 -12.23
CA PRO A 171 30.97 7.91 -13.60
C PRO A 171 32.02 7.19 -14.46
N PHE A 172 32.95 6.45 -13.84
CA PHE A 172 34.03 5.74 -14.52
C PHE A 172 33.74 4.25 -14.73
N ASP A 173 32.58 3.77 -14.28
CA ASP A 173 32.22 2.36 -14.42
C ASP A 173 31.92 2.03 -15.89
N ARG A 174 32.64 1.03 -16.43
CA ARG A 174 32.38 0.53 -17.79
C ARG A 174 30.97 -0.04 -17.96
N GLN A 175 30.41 -0.59 -16.89
CA GLN A 175 29.05 -1.15 -16.85
C GLN A 175 28.40 -0.71 -15.53
N PRO A 176 27.84 0.50 -15.48
CA PRO A 176 27.26 1.03 -14.25
C PRO A 176 26.08 0.13 -13.80
N ARG A 177 26.14 -0.35 -12.57
CA ARG A 177 25.05 -1.09 -11.92
C ARG A 177 24.52 -0.29 -10.75
N TYR A 178 23.20 -0.16 -10.72
CA TYR A 178 22.47 0.42 -9.58
C TYR A 178 21.74 -0.70 -8.88
N HIS A 179 21.94 -0.83 -7.57
CA HIS A 179 21.18 -1.76 -6.73
C HIS A 179 20.77 -1.07 -5.44
N VAL A 180 19.50 -1.22 -5.07
CA VAL A 180 19.01 -0.76 -3.77
C VAL A 180 18.14 -1.83 -3.16
N SER A 181 18.46 -2.20 -1.92
CA SER A 181 17.64 -3.08 -1.10
C SER A 181 17.08 -2.29 0.08
N VAL A 182 15.81 -2.57 0.42
CA VAL A 182 15.15 -1.99 1.59
C VAL A 182 14.70 -3.14 2.46
N GLY A 183 15.37 -3.30 3.60
CA GLY A 183 15.10 -4.32 4.60
C GLY A 183 14.36 -3.77 5.81
N ASP A 184 13.61 -4.66 6.47
CA ASP A 184 13.01 -4.40 7.77
C ASP A 184 14.04 -4.64 8.89
N PRO A 185 14.32 -3.66 9.76
CA PRO A 185 15.14 -3.86 10.95
C PRO A 185 14.55 -4.92 11.89
N ILE A 186 13.23 -4.96 12.08
CA ILE A 186 12.58 -5.93 13.00
C ILE A 186 12.81 -7.36 12.50
N TRP A 187 12.73 -7.58 11.20
CA TRP A 187 13.07 -8.87 10.61
C TRP A 187 14.47 -9.35 11.01
N HIS A 188 15.46 -8.45 10.93
CA HIS A 188 16.85 -8.79 11.25
C HIS A 188 17.11 -8.95 12.74
N TRP A 189 16.51 -8.10 13.57
CA TRP A 189 16.78 -8.04 15.01
C TRP A 189 15.90 -8.99 15.83
N LEU A 190 14.73 -9.39 15.32
CA LEU A 190 13.79 -10.26 16.03
C LEU A 190 13.54 -11.59 15.31
N TYR A 191 13.14 -11.55 14.03
CA TYR A 191 12.73 -12.77 13.33
C TYR A 191 13.90 -13.70 13.02
N LEU A 192 15.01 -13.18 12.47
CA LEU A 192 16.21 -14.00 12.21
C LEU A 192 16.78 -14.67 13.46
N PRO A 193 17.00 -13.96 14.60
CA PRO A 193 17.51 -14.63 15.80
C PRO A 193 16.49 -15.63 16.36
N LEU A 194 15.20 -15.30 16.38
CA LEU A 194 14.17 -16.25 16.80
C LEU A 194 14.16 -17.52 15.94
N ALA A 195 14.21 -17.37 14.62
CA ALA A 195 14.31 -18.49 13.69
C ALA A 195 15.56 -19.34 13.97
N SER A 196 16.70 -18.71 14.22
CA SER A 196 17.94 -19.41 14.55
C SER A 196 17.85 -20.20 15.86
N VAL A 197 17.14 -19.66 16.87
CA VAL A 197 16.90 -20.34 18.16
C VAL A 197 15.98 -21.54 17.95
N VAL A 198 14.87 -21.36 17.23
CA VAL A 198 13.93 -22.45 16.91
C VAL A 198 14.65 -23.56 16.15
N GLU A 199 15.47 -23.22 15.17
CA GLU A 199 16.25 -24.20 14.39
C GLU A 199 17.29 -24.94 15.25
N ARG A 200 17.93 -24.24 16.20
CA ARG A 200 18.83 -24.88 17.19
C ARG A 200 18.09 -25.84 18.11
N LEU A 201 16.92 -25.44 18.63
CA LEU A 201 16.08 -26.30 19.46
C LEU A 201 15.60 -27.53 18.68
N ALA A 202 15.16 -27.34 17.43
CA ALA A 202 14.75 -28.42 16.55
C ALA A 202 15.89 -29.43 16.30
N ARG A 203 17.11 -28.95 16.05
CA ARG A 203 18.30 -29.81 15.93
C ARG A 203 18.61 -30.57 17.23
N LEU A 204 18.43 -29.93 18.39
CA LEU A 204 18.67 -30.56 19.69
C LEU A 204 17.64 -31.65 19.99
N ILE A 205 16.36 -31.38 19.71
CA ILE A 205 15.27 -32.37 19.81
C ILE A 205 15.50 -33.53 18.83
N GLY A 206 15.91 -33.23 17.60
CA GLY A 206 16.26 -34.25 16.61
C GLY A 206 17.38 -35.18 17.08
N ARG A 207 18.36 -34.68 17.85
CA ARG A 207 19.40 -35.51 18.48
C ARG A 207 18.85 -36.41 19.60
N LEU A 208 17.90 -35.93 20.40
CA LEU A 208 17.25 -36.74 21.44
C LEU A 208 16.46 -37.93 20.85
N GLN A 209 16.02 -37.82 19.59
CA GLN A 209 15.33 -38.88 18.85
C GLN A 209 16.26 -39.84 18.07
N GLN A 210 17.57 -39.89 18.32
CA GLN A 210 18.51 -40.75 17.58
C GLN A 210 18.58 -42.24 18.04
N GLY A 211 17.44 -42.93 18.12
CA GLY A 211 17.36 -44.38 17.88
C GLY A 211 17.73 -45.35 19.02
N ARG A 212 18.10 -44.90 20.22
CA ARG A 212 18.31 -45.81 21.37
C ARG A 212 16.99 -46.08 22.11
N ILE A 213 16.47 -47.31 22.00
CA ILE A 213 15.20 -47.75 22.63
C ILE A 213 15.13 -47.41 24.13
N ALA A 214 16.24 -47.56 24.85
CA ALA A 214 16.33 -47.25 26.29
C ALA A 214 16.03 -45.77 26.62
N VAL A 215 16.35 -44.83 25.73
CA VAL A 215 16.10 -43.40 25.93
C VAL A 215 14.61 -43.10 25.81
N TYR A 216 13.90 -43.73 24.87
CA TYR A 216 12.44 -43.60 24.75
C TYR A 216 11.71 -44.16 25.97
N LEU A 217 12.12 -45.33 26.46
CA LEU A 217 11.54 -45.93 27.67
C LEU A 217 11.73 -45.03 28.90
N LEU A 218 12.91 -44.41 29.05
CA LEU A 218 13.17 -43.44 30.11
C LEU A 218 12.25 -42.22 30.00
N TYR A 219 12.07 -41.66 28.80
CA TYR A 219 11.13 -40.54 28.59
C TYR A 219 9.70 -40.94 28.93
N SER A 220 9.22 -42.10 28.50
CA SER A 220 7.87 -42.57 28.84
C SER A 220 7.69 -42.74 30.35
N PHE A 221 8.66 -43.32 31.06
CA PHE A 221 8.61 -43.50 32.51
C PHE A 221 8.61 -42.17 33.27
N VAL A 222 9.50 -41.23 32.91
CA VAL A 222 9.55 -39.89 33.53
C VAL A 222 8.26 -39.10 33.26
N THR A 223 7.74 -39.16 32.03
CA THR A 223 6.48 -38.50 31.68
C THR A 223 5.32 -39.06 32.52
N LEU A 224 5.29 -40.38 32.73
CA LEU A 224 4.27 -41.05 33.54
C LEU A 224 4.33 -40.63 35.01
N LEU A 225 5.53 -40.52 35.59
CA LEU A 225 5.75 -39.99 36.94
C LEU A 225 5.27 -38.54 37.05
N LEU A 226 5.64 -37.68 36.10
CA LEU A 226 5.26 -36.26 36.07
C LEU A 226 3.73 -36.10 36.05
N VAL A 227 3.05 -36.78 35.13
CA VAL A 227 1.59 -36.76 35.02
C VAL A 227 0.94 -37.28 36.30
N LEU A 228 1.47 -38.35 36.91
CA LEU A 228 0.95 -38.87 38.17
C LEU A 228 1.07 -37.85 39.32
N THR A 229 2.18 -37.12 39.42
CA THR A 229 2.33 -36.05 40.42
C THR A 229 1.40 -34.87 40.16
N VAL A 230 1.18 -34.47 38.91
CA VAL A 230 0.28 -33.37 38.55
C VAL A 230 -1.18 -33.72 38.85
N VAL A 231 -1.58 -34.98 38.61
CA VAL A 231 -2.95 -35.47 38.88
C VAL A 231 -3.20 -35.75 40.36
N LYS A 232 -2.14 -36.04 41.13
CA LYS A 232 -2.24 -36.24 42.59
C LYS A 232 -2.30 -34.93 43.39
N GLN A 233 -2.06 -33.77 42.76
CA GLN A 233 -2.37 -32.46 43.34
C GLN A 233 -3.82 -32.09 43.04
#